data_AF-A0A7R6W7J0-F1
#
_entry.id   AF-A0A7R6W7J0-F1
#
_cell.length_a   1.000
_cell.length_b   1.000
_cell.length_c   1.000
_cell.angle_alpha   90.00
_cell.angle_beta   90.00
_cell.angle_gamma   90.00
#
_symmetry.space_group_name_H-M   'P 1'
#
loop_
_entity.id
_entity.type
_entity.pdbx_description
1 polymer ?
#
loop_
_entity_poly.entity_id
_entity_poly.type
_entity_poly.pdbx_seq_one_letter_code
_entity_poly.pdbx_strand_id
1 'polypeptide(L)'
;MTIIINEGVNMTAYNKKFELSIKDVDLIERSIRFQISYLAQTEAGAKTQESIENHNKIIELMNVLSTFHNQKIWYGQAHHTSVPLG
;
A
#
# COMPACT_ATOMS: atom_id res chain seq x y z
N MET A 1 -15.25 -5.00 51.13
CA MET A 1 -15.88 -5.71 50.00
C MET A 1 -16.09 -4.71 48.88
N THR A 2 -15.17 -4.68 47.92
CA THR A 2 -15.36 -4.02 46.63
C THR A 2 -14.43 -4.74 45.66
N ILE A 3 -15.00 -5.24 44.56
CA ILE A 3 -14.43 -5.37 43.21
C ILE A 3 -15.57 -5.96 42.36
N ILE A 4 -16.05 -5.22 41.36
CA ILE A 4 -16.69 -5.78 40.15
C ILE A 4 -16.07 -5.05 38.95
N ILE A 5 -15.02 -5.61 38.33
CA ILE A 5 -14.87 -6.52 37.15
C ILE A 5 -15.21 -5.92 35.76
N ASN A 6 -14.14 -5.75 34.97
CA ASN A 6 -13.93 -5.84 33.51
C ASN A 6 -14.75 -4.98 32.53
N GLU A 7 -14.12 -3.88 32.09
CA GLU A 7 -14.20 -3.44 30.69
C GLU A 7 -13.27 -4.32 29.83
N GLY A 8 -13.70 -5.56 29.60
CA GLY A 8 -13.01 -6.53 28.75
C GLY A 8 -13.49 -6.43 27.31
N VAL A 9 -13.07 -5.40 26.58
CA VAL A 9 -13.02 -5.46 25.10
C VAL A 9 -11.61 -5.10 24.67
N ASN A 10 -10.70 -6.07 24.77
CA ASN A 10 -9.42 -6.01 24.09
C ASN A 10 -9.69 -6.24 22.59
N MET A 11 -10.16 -5.19 21.90
CA MET A 11 -10.16 -5.14 20.44
C MET A 11 -8.72 -5.34 19.99
N THR A 12 -8.40 -6.56 19.58
CA THR A 12 -7.28 -6.97 18.73
C THR A 12 -6.22 -5.88 18.62
N ALA A 13 -5.24 -5.91 19.51
CA ALA A 13 -4.10 -5.02 19.45
C ALA A 13 -3.45 -5.16 18.07
N TYR A 14 -3.86 -4.31 17.12
CA TYR A 14 -3.25 -4.19 15.82
C TYR A 14 -1.75 -4.06 16.07
N ASN A 15 -0.95 -4.86 15.37
CA ASN A 15 0.49 -4.88 15.57
C ASN A 15 1.06 -3.49 15.27
N LYS A 16 1.24 -2.68 16.32
CA LYS A 16 1.72 -1.30 16.24
C LYS A 16 3.17 -1.19 15.76
N LYS A 17 3.83 -2.30 15.42
CA LYS A 17 5.23 -2.35 14.99
C LYS A 17 5.38 -2.48 13.47
N PHE A 18 4.30 -2.49 12.70
CA PHE A 18 4.41 -2.40 11.24
C PHE A 18 4.57 -0.92 10.85
N GLU A 19 5.81 -0.44 10.92
CA GLU A 19 6.19 0.90 10.48
C GLU A 19 6.99 0.77 9.17
N LEU A 20 6.45 1.30 8.08
CA LEU A 20 7.20 1.51 6.84
C LEU A 20 7.67 2.95 6.81
N SER A 21 8.96 3.18 6.62
CA SER A 21 9.45 4.53 6.38
C SER A 21 9.03 5.01 4.99
N ILE A 22 9.03 6.34 4.77
CA ILE A 22 8.78 6.92 3.43
C ILE A 22 9.75 6.32 2.39
N LYS A 23 11.00 6.03 2.77
CA LYS A 23 12.00 5.43 1.89
C LYS A 23 11.62 3.99 1.51
N ASP A 24 11.06 3.22 2.43
CA ASP A 24 10.59 1.86 2.16
C ASP A 24 9.39 1.89 1.21
N VAL A 25 8.45 2.82 1.42
CA VAL A 25 7.31 3.04 0.53
C VAL A 25 7.78 3.41 -0.88
N ASP A 26 8.73 4.34 -1.02
CA ASP A 26 9.29 4.75 -2.32
C ASP A 26 10.07 3.61 -3.02
N LEU A 27 10.73 2.73 -2.25
CA LEU A 27 11.42 1.56 -2.79
C LEU A 27 10.42 0.52 -3.31
N ILE A 28 9.35 0.26 -2.54
CA ILE A 28 8.27 -0.65 -2.94
C ILE A 28 7.57 -0.12 -4.19
N GLU A 29 7.24 1.17 -4.24
CA GLU A 29 6.60 1.80 -5.40
C GLU A 29 7.44 1.64 -6.68
N ARG A 30 8.75 1.93 -6.59
CA ARG A 30 9.68 1.75 -7.73
C ARG A 30 9.77 0.30 -8.18
N SER A 31 9.81 -0.64 -7.24
CA SER A 31 9.88 -2.08 -7.53
C SER A 31 8.64 -2.57 -8.25
N ILE A 32 7.45 -2.13 -7.82
CA ILE A 32 6.19 -2.48 -8.46
C ILE A 32 6.13 -1.89 -9.89
N ARG A 33 6.51 -0.62 -10.08
CA ARG A 33 6.57 0.01 -11.40
C ARG A 33 7.53 -0.70 -12.35
N PHE A 34 8.67 -1.17 -11.84
CA PHE A 34 9.61 -1.97 -12.62
C PHE A 34 8.98 -3.30 -13.06
N GLN A 35 8.31 -4.00 -12.14
CA GLN A 35 7.66 -5.28 -12.44
C GLN A 35 6.53 -5.14 -13.47
N ILE A 36 5.71 -4.09 -13.37
CA ILE A 36 4.69 -3.77 -14.39
C ILE A 36 5.36 -3.56 -15.76
N SER A 37 6.44 -2.78 -15.80
CA SER A 37 7.15 -2.48 -17.05
C SER A 37 7.74 -3.73 -17.69
N TYR A 38 8.24 -4.66 -16.87
CA TYR A 38 8.75 -5.96 -17.33
C TYR A 38 7.63 -6.83 -17.90
N LEU A 39 6.51 -6.98 -17.18
CA LEU A 39 5.37 -7.79 -17.63
C LEU A 39 4.73 -7.23 -18.91
N ALA A 40 4.60 -5.90 -19.02
CA ALA A 40 4.03 -5.25 -20.21
C ALA A 40 4.88 -5.46 -21.47
N GLN A 41 6.22 -5.57 -21.34
CA GLN A 41 7.09 -5.91 -22.48
C GLN A 41 6.83 -7.32 -22.99
N THR A 42 6.50 -8.25 -22.08
CA THR A 42 6.18 -9.65 -22.44
C THR A 42 4.77 -9.82 -23.01
N GLU A 43 3.85 -8.87 -22.77
CA GLU A 43 2.50 -8.86 -23.35
C GLU A 43 2.46 -8.45 -24.83
N ALA A 44 3.50 -7.83 -25.37
CA ALA A 44 3.51 -7.32 -26.75
C ALA A 44 3.51 -8.42 -27.85
N GLY A 45 3.47 -9.70 -27.45
CA GLY A 45 3.43 -10.86 -28.34
C GLY A 45 2.02 -11.39 -28.66
N ALA A 46 1.94 -12.64 -29.12
CA ALA A 46 0.66 -13.32 -29.34
C ALA A 46 -0.10 -13.50 -28.03
N LYS A 47 -1.45 -13.53 -28.08
CA LYS A 47 -2.34 -13.80 -26.92
C LYS A 47 -2.19 -15.25 -26.43
N THR A 48 -1.07 -15.53 -25.79
CA THR A 48 -0.81 -16.77 -25.08
C THR A 48 -1.49 -16.74 -23.72
N GLN A 49 -1.64 -17.91 -23.09
CA GLN A 49 -2.10 -18.01 -21.72
C GLN A 49 -1.22 -17.16 -20.77
N GLU A 50 0.10 -17.14 -21.01
CA GLU A 50 1.07 -16.31 -20.30
C GLU A 50 0.77 -14.80 -20.44
N SER A 51 0.40 -14.32 -21.64
CA SER A 51 0.00 -12.93 -21.84
C SER A 51 -1.24 -12.56 -21.02
N ILE A 52 -2.23 -13.46 -20.92
CA ILE A 52 -3.43 -13.22 -20.09
C ILE A 52 -3.08 -13.18 -18.61
N GLU A 53 -2.19 -14.06 -18.15
CA GLU A 53 -1.73 -14.09 -16.76
C GLU A 53 -0.92 -12.83 -16.41
N ASN A 54 -0.05 -12.39 -17.31
CA ASN A 54 0.72 -11.15 -17.17
C ASN A 54 -0.21 -9.93 -17.11
N HIS A 55 -1.27 -9.91 -17.92
CA HIS A 55 -2.29 -8.87 -17.88
C HIS A 55 -2.95 -8.74 -16.51
N ASN A 56 -3.42 -9.88 -15.98
CA ASN A 56 -4.06 -9.93 -14.67
C ASN A 56 -3.10 -9.50 -13.56
N LYS A 57 -1.82 -9.87 -13.67
CA LYS A 57 -0.79 -9.47 -12.73
C LYS A 57 -0.50 -7.97 -12.78
N ILE A 58 -0.49 -7.36 -13.96
CA ILE A 58 -0.35 -5.91 -14.13
C ILE A 58 -1.51 -5.19 -13.44
N ILE A 59 -2.75 -5.65 -13.62
CA ILE A 59 -3.93 -5.07 -12.96
C ILE A 59 -3.80 -5.14 -11.43
N GLU A 60 -3.39 -6.29 -10.89
CA GLU A 60 -3.15 -6.48 -9.46
C GLU A 60 -2.11 -5.47 -8.93
N LEU A 61 -0.98 -5.35 -9.61
CA LEU A 61 0.11 -4.43 -9.24
C LEU A 61 -0.31 -2.96 -9.34
N MET A 62 -1.12 -2.59 -10.33
CA MET A 62 -1.69 -1.24 -10.45
C MET A 62 -2.64 -0.90 -9.30
N ASN A 63 -3.45 -1.87 -8.85
CA ASN A 63 -4.33 -1.67 -7.69
C ASN A 63 -3.51 -1.40 -6.42
N VAL A 64 -2.42 -2.15 -6.21
CA VAL A 64 -1.52 -1.93 -5.07
C VAL A 64 -0.87 -0.54 -5.14
N LEU A 65 -0.40 -0.10 -6.31
CA LEU A 65 0.13 1.26 -6.49
C LEU A 65 -0.88 2.35 -6.15
N SER A 66 -2.15 2.17 -6.52
CA SER A 66 -3.23 3.09 -6.17
C SER A 66 -3.40 3.20 -4.65
N THR A 67 -3.34 2.08 -3.92
CA THR A 67 -3.36 2.07 -2.45
C THR A 67 -2.18 2.85 -1.85
N PHE A 68 -0.96 2.65 -2.35
CA PHE A 68 0.22 3.38 -1.90
C PHE A 68 0.12 4.89 -2.16
N HIS A 69 -0.37 5.28 -3.35
CA HIS A 69 -0.56 6.68 -3.69
C HIS A 69 -1.52 7.38 -2.72
N ASN A 70 -2.63 6.73 -2.38
CA ASN A 70 -3.61 7.26 -1.43
C ASN A 70 -3.01 7.40 -0.01
N GLN A 71 -2.20 6.44 0.43
CA GLN A 71 -1.52 6.51 1.73
C GLN A 71 -0.47 7.62 1.78
N LYS A 72 0.29 7.84 0.69
CA LYS A 72 1.31 8.88 0.59
C LYS A 72 0.69 10.29 0.58
N ILE A 73 -0.44 10.48 -0.11
CA ILE A 73 -1.23 11.72 -0.03
C ILE A 73 -1.67 11.97 1.41
N TRP A 74 -2.24 10.96 2.07
CA TRP A 74 -2.74 11.09 3.43
C TRP A 74 -1.62 11.44 4.43
N TYR A 75 -0.47 10.78 4.31
CA TYR A 75 0.72 11.09 5.11
C TYR A 75 1.21 12.51 4.85
N GLY A 76 1.32 12.94 3.58
CA GLY A 76 1.68 14.31 3.24
C GLY A 76 0.73 15.33 3.87
N GLN A 77 -0.58 15.16 3.70
CA GLN A 77 -1.58 16.08 4.25
C GLN A 77 -1.54 16.13 5.78
N ALA A 78 -1.41 14.98 6.47
CA ALA A 78 -1.32 14.92 7.93
C ALA A 78 -0.05 15.61 8.47
N HIS A 79 1.04 15.58 7.71
CA HIS A 79 2.32 16.19 8.10
C HIS A 79 2.52 17.64 7.57
N HIS A 80 1.61 18.16 6.74
CA HIS A 80 1.62 19.54 6.22
C HIS A 80 0.69 20.52 6.98
N THR A 81 -0.05 20.09 8.01
CA THR A 81 -0.96 20.97 8.79
C THR A 81 -0.27 21.90 9.80
N SER A 82 1.05 22.12 9.69
CA SER A 82 1.79 23.10 10.50
C SER A 82 1.92 24.48 9.85
N VAL A 83 1.05 24.85 8.90
CA VAL A 83 1.05 26.23 8.37
C VAL A 83 0.00 27.02 9.14
N PRO A 84 0.38 28.04 9.94
CA PRO A 84 -0.60 28.92 10.58
C PRO A 84 -1.39 29.61 9.47
N LEU A 85 -2.72 29.60 9.60
CA LEU A 85 -3.58 30.48 8.80
C LEU A 85 -3.17 31.92 9.13
N GLY A 86 -2.49 32.56 8.18
CA GLY A 86 -2.28 34.00 8.17
C GLY A 86 -3.58 34.74 7.86
#